data_AF-A0A453AUC7-F1
#
_entry.id   AF-A0A453AUC7-F1
#
_cell.length_a   1.000
_cell.length_b   1.000
_cell.length_c   1.000
_cell.angle_alpha   90.00
_cell.angle_beta   90.00
_cell.angle_gamma   90.00
#
_symmetry.space_group_name_H-M   'P 1'
#
loop_
_entity.id
_entity.type
_entity.pdbx_description
1 polymer ?
#
loop_
_entity_poly.entity_id
_entity_poly.type
_entity_poly.pdbx_seq_one_letter_code
_entity_poly.pdbx_strand_id
1 'polypeptide(L)'
;ELYLLLSNSFLLEHLDLESCYDIHCLKIPHFLSKLNILEVQCCKMLQMIECSAPNLSTFNYDGPLIHISLGSSLQVKKMQMTCAIVPNLLHYASAKLSSIAPNVQTLFLTHFMRLVLAFMYSNSLIC
;
A
#
# COMPACT_ATOMS: atom_id res chain seq x y z
N GLU A 1 -5.29 -10.66 16.53
CA GLU A 1 -4.07 -11.48 16.28
C GLU A 1 -2.91 -10.63 15.75
N LEU A 2 -3.05 -9.92 14.62
CA LEU A 2 -1.97 -9.10 14.06
C LEU A 2 -1.35 -8.10 15.06
N TYR A 3 -2.16 -7.39 15.85
CA TYR A 3 -1.64 -6.47 16.86
C TYR A 3 -0.72 -7.16 17.89
N LEU A 4 -1.09 -8.37 18.34
CA LEU A 4 -0.28 -9.13 19.29
C LEU A 4 1.07 -9.53 18.68
N LEU A 5 1.06 -9.94 17.41
CA LEU A 5 2.28 -10.25 16.66
C LEU A 5 3.19 -9.02 16.56
N LEU A 6 2.63 -7.86 16.20
CA LEU A 6 3.36 -6.60 16.10
C LEU A 6 3.91 -6.16 17.47
N SER A 7 3.14 -6.33 18.55
CA SER A 7 3.54 -5.92 19.90
C SER A 7 4.75 -6.68 20.47
N ASN A 8 5.03 -7.88 19.94
CA ASN A 8 6.17 -8.70 20.38
C ASN A 8 7.37 -8.63 19.42
N SER A 9 7.25 -7.91 18.30
CA SER A 9 8.22 -7.94 17.20
C SER A 9 9.03 -6.63 17.11
N PHE A 10 9.74 -6.26 18.17
CA PHE A 10 10.47 -4.97 18.27
C PHE A 10 11.57 -4.77 17.23
N LEU A 11 12.09 -5.86 16.66
CA LEU A 11 13.14 -5.85 15.63
C LEU A 11 12.59 -6.02 14.21
N LEU A 12 11.26 -5.96 14.03
CA LEU A 12 10.63 -6.14 12.73
C LEU A 12 11.07 -5.02 11.78
N GLU A 13 11.76 -5.38 10.70
CA GLU A 13 12.21 -4.45 9.66
C GLU A 13 11.29 -4.44 8.43
N HIS A 14 10.69 -5.59 8.13
CA HIS A 14 9.84 -5.78 6.96
C HIS A 14 8.54 -6.46 7.41
N LEU A 15 7.41 -5.82 7.11
CA LEU A 15 6.08 -6.42 7.24
C LEU A 15 5.46 -6.54 5.85
N ASP A 16 5.16 -7.77 5.46
CA ASP A 16 4.45 -8.11 4.23
C ASP A 16 3.12 -8.79 4.61
N LEU A 17 2.03 -8.23 4.09
CA LEU A 17 0.66 -8.73 4.28
C LEU A 17 0.05 -8.98 2.90
N GLU A 18 0.07 -10.24 2.49
CA GLU A 18 -0.55 -10.69 1.24
C GLU A 18 -1.87 -11.42 1.52
N SER A 19 -2.93 -11.06 0.80
CA SER A 19 -4.23 -11.76 0.81
C SER A 19 -4.87 -11.94 2.21
N CYS A 20 -4.56 -11.04 3.13
CA CYS A 20 -5.13 -11.05 4.49
C CYS A 20 -6.55 -10.45 4.48
N TYR A 21 -7.56 -11.25 4.17
CA TYR A 21 -8.95 -10.80 3.98
C TYR A 21 -9.68 -10.44 5.28
N ASP A 22 -9.21 -10.89 6.44
CA ASP A 22 -9.87 -10.60 7.72
C ASP A 22 -9.48 -9.22 8.28
N ILE A 23 -8.53 -8.53 7.65
CA ILE A 23 -8.03 -7.23 8.10
C ILE A 23 -8.86 -6.12 7.47
N HIS A 24 -9.68 -5.45 8.29
CA HIS A 24 -10.41 -4.24 7.90
C HIS A 24 -9.62 -2.95 8.10
N CYS A 25 -8.82 -2.89 9.17
CA CYS A 25 -8.00 -1.71 9.50
C CYS A 25 -6.61 -2.16 9.91
N LEU A 26 -5.58 -1.64 9.24
CA LEU A 26 -4.19 -1.88 9.59
C LEU A 26 -3.63 -0.69 10.34
N LYS A 27 -3.21 -0.91 11.60
CA LYS A 27 -2.55 0.11 12.42
C LYS A 27 -1.16 -0.37 12.81
N ILE A 28 -0.14 0.28 12.28
CA ILE A 28 1.26 0.01 12.60
C ILE A 28 1.71 0.97 13.71
N PRO A 29 2.02 0.45 14.91
CA PRO A 29 2.35 1.28 16.06
C PRO A 29 3.75 1.93 15.96
N HIS A 30 3.91 3.04 16.66
CA HIS A 30 5.15 3.83 16.65
C HIS A 30 6.38 3.10 17.20
N PHE A 31 6.21 2.17 18.14
CA PHE A 31 7.33 1.45 18.76
C PHE A 31 8.06 0.50 17.79
N LEU A 32 7.49 0.20 16.62
CA LEU A 32 8.16 -0.54 15.54
C LEU A 32 9.20 0.33 14.83
N SER A 33 10.17 0.81 15.59
CA SER A 33 11.20 1.74 15.12
C SER A 33 12.14 1.13 14.08
N LYS A 34 12.21 -0.19 13.95
CA LYS A 34 13.03 -0.87 12.93
C LYS A 34 12.31 -1.07 11.61
N LEU A 35 10.98 -0.92 11.59
CA LEU A 35 10.18 -1.16 10.38
C LEU A 35 10.53 -0.14 9.32
N ASN A 36 11.07 -0.62 8.21
CA ASN A 36 11.56 0.17 7.08
C ASN A 36 10.76 -0.11 5.79
N ILE A 37 10.16 -1.30 5.67
CA ILE A 37 9.36 -1.73 4.52
C ILE A 37 8.00 -2.22 5.02
N LEU A 38 6.95 -1.67 4.42
CA LEU A 38 5.57 -2.13 4.60
C LEU A 38 4.99 -2.47 3.22
N GLU A 39 4.62 -3.73 3.04
CA GLU A 39 3.94 -4.22 1.85
C GLU A 39 2.55 -4.74 2.23
N VAL A 40 1.54 -4.30 1.50
CA VAL A 40 0.16 -4.73 1.70
C VAL A 40 -0.45 -5.02 0.33
N GLN A 41 -0.71 -6.29 0.08
CA GLN A 41 -1.09 -6.79 -1.23
C GLN A 41 -2.37 -7.60 -1.13
N CYS A 42 -3.29 -7.40 -2.09
CA CYS A 42 -4.51 -8.20 -2.23
C CYS A 42 -5.41 -8.30 -0.97
N CYS A 43 -5.31 -7.37 -0.02
CA CYS A 43 -6.14 -7.35 1.20
C CYS A 43 -7.51 -6.71 0.93
N LYS A 44 -8.45 -7.46 0.35
CA LYS A 44 -9.71 -6.92 -0.23
C LYS A 44 -10.66 -6.23 0.75
N MET A 45 -10.66 -6.60 2.02
CA MET A 45 -11.57 -6.03 3.03
C MET A 45 -10.97 -4.82 3.77
N LEU A 46 -9.71 -4.49 3.47
CA LEU A 46 -8.99 -3.40 4.10
C LEU A 46 -9.57 -2.06 3.65
N GLN A 47 -9.87 -1.18 4.60
CA GLN A 47 -10.46 0.14 4.37
C GLN A 47 -9.56 1.27 4.82
N MET A 48 -8.57 0.99 5.68
CA MET A 48 -7.58 1.99 6.07
C MET A 48 -6.23 1.39 6.44
N ILE A 49 -5.19 2.19 6.21
CA ILE A 49 -3.83 1.97 6.73
C ILE A 49 -3.43 3.22 7.51
N GLU A 50 -3.02 3.01 8.75
CA GLU A 50 -2.40 4.03 9.61
C GLU A 50 -1.04 3.50 10.06
N CYS A 51 0.04 4.16 9.65
CA CYS A 51 1.39 3.78 10.06
C CYS A 51 2.05 4.92 10.83
N SER A 52 2.49 4.63 12.06
CA SER A 52 3.24 5.57 12.89
C SER A 52 4.70 5.16 13.10
N ALA A 53 5.18 4.11 12.42
CA ALA A 53 6.56 3.66 12.51
C ALA A 53 7.52 4.74 11.98
N PRO A 54 8.49 5.20 12.79
CA PRO A 54 9.26 6.40 12.47
C PRO A 54 10.22 6.25 11.30
N ASN A 55 10.69 5.02 11.01
CA ASN A 55 11.72 4.74 10.01
C ASN A 55 11.18 4.08 8.73
N LEU A 56 9.86 4.13 8.52
CA LEU A 56 9.27 3.62 7.30
C LEU A 56 9.81 4.39 6.09
N SER A 57 10.47 3.66 5.18
CA SER A 57 11.17 4.21 4.02
C SER A 57 10.51 3.76 2.71
N THR A 58 9.99 2.53 2.69
CA THR A 58 9.32 1.94 1.53
C THR A 58 7.90 1.54 1.88
N PHE A 59 6.94 1.96 1.06
CA PHE A 59 5.53 1.60 1.22
C PHE A 59 4.95 1.12 -0.11
N ASN A 60 4.54 -0.15 -0.15
CA ASN A 60 3.96 -0.78 -1.33
C ASN A 60 2.53 -1.21 -1.02
N TYR A 61 1.59 -0.75 -1.85
CA TYR A 61 0.17 -1.03 -1.68
C TYR A 61 -0.44 -1.51 -3.00
N ASP A 62 -1.05 -2.70 -2.97
CA ASP A 62 -1.89 -3.21 -4.05
C ASP A 62 -3.31 -3.48 -3.54
N GLY A 63 -4.26 -2.67 -4.01
CA GLY A 63 -5.65 -2.80 -3.60
C GLY A 63 -6.58 -1.67 -4.05
N PRO A 64 -7.80 -1.63 -3.50
CA PRO A 64 -8.75 -0.53 -3.71
C PRO A 64 -8.21 0.82 -3.21
N LEU A 65 -8.75 1.94 -3.70
CA LEU A 65 -8.39 3.24 -3.12
C LEU A 65 -8.99 3.36 -1.70
N ILE A 66 -8.12 3.42 -0.69
CA ILE A 66 -8.48 3.47 0.73
C ILE A 66 -7.86 4.68 1.43
N HIS A 67 -8.25 4.92 2.68
CA HIS A 67 -7.60 5.95 3.49
C HIS A 67 -6.21 5.48 3.96
N ILE A 68 -5.16 6.17 3.52
CA ILE A 68 -3.77 5.87 3.90
C ILE A 68 -3.22 7.08 4.66
N SER A 69 -2.67 6.83 5.85
CA SER A 69 -1.87 7.79 6.60
C SER A 69 -0.59 7.10 7.00
N LEU A 70 0.55 7.58 6.51
CA LEU A 70 1.87 7.08 6.93
C LEU A 70 2.43 7.93 8.09
N GLY A 71 1.53 8.54 8.86
CA GLY A 71 1.84 9.51 9.90
C GLY A 71 2.54 10.75 9.32
N SER A 72 3.22 11.51 10.18
CA SER A 72 4.13 12.57 9.74
C SER A 72 5.45 12.00 9.20
N SER A 73 5.47 10.76 8.69
CA SER A 73 6.71 10.11 8.25
C SER A 73 7.24 10.78 6.98
N LEU A 74 8.12 11.75 7.21
CA LEU A 74 8.97 12.40 6.21
C LEU A 74 10.00 11.44 5.60
N GLN A 75 10.05 10.19 6.06
CA GLN A 75 11.09 9.21 5.68
C GLN A 75 10.69 8.31 4.51
N VAL A 76 9.41 8.27 4.12
CA VAL A 76 8.96 7.46 2.98
C VAL A 76 9.56 8.03 1.70
N LYS A 77 10.53 7.32 1.14
CA LYS A 77 11.26 7.69 -0.08
C LYS A 77 10.75 6.93 -1.29
N LYS A 78 10.28 5.70 -1.09
CA LYS A 78 9.79 4.82 -2.16
C LYS A 78 8.34 4.47 -1.89
N MET A 79 7.50 4.69 -2.89
CA MET A 79 6.09 4.37 -2.81
C MET A 79 5.62 3.68 -4.08
N GLN A 80 4.95 2.55 -3.94
CA GLN A 80 4.25 1.89 -5.04
C GLN A 80 2.75 1.80 -4.72
N MET A 81 1.93 2.21 -5.68
CA MET A 81 0.49 1.98 -5.65
C MET A 81 0.06 1.23 -6.90
N THR A 82 -0.51 0.06 -6.68
CA THR A 82 -1.18 -0.74 -7.70
C THR A 82 -2.68 -0.71 -7.41
N CYS A 83 -3.49 -0.47 -8.46
CA CYS A 83 -4.94 -0.55 -8.33
C CYS A 83 -5.54 -1.19 -9.59
N ALA A 84 -6.28 -2.29 -9.39
CA ALA A 84 -6.92 -3.02 -10.49
C ALA A 84 -8.32 -2.50 -10.83
N ILE A 85 -9.03 -1.84 -9.91
CA ILE A 85 -10.50 -1.70 -10.00
C ILE A 85 -10.93 -0.27 -10.37
N VAL A 86 -10.13 0.75 -10.04
CA VAL A 86 -10.60 2.14 -10.04
C VAL A 86 -9.96 2.97 -11.15
N PRO A 87 -10.74 3.55 -12.08
CA PRO A 87 -10.21 4.57 -12.98
C PRO A 87 -9.76 5.79 -12.15
N ASN A 88 -8.70 6.46 -12.57
CA ASN A 88 -8.17 7.69 -11.95
C ASN A 88 -7.16 7.51 -10.79
N LEU A 89 -6.37 6.41 -10.77
CA LEU A 89 -5.21 6.27 -9.88
C LEU A 89 -4.28 7.50 -9.91
N LEU A 90 -4.08 8.09 -11.09
CA LEU A 90 -3.29 9.32 -11.26
C LEU A 90 -3.90 10.53 -10.55
N HIS A 91 -5.22 10.71 -10.63
CA HIS A 91 -5.92 11.79 -9.93
C HIS A 91 -5.91 11.59 -8.41
N TYR A 92 -6.08 10.34 -7.95
CA TYR A 92 -5.95 10.03 -6.54
C TYR A 92 -4.54 10.37 -6.04
N ALA A 93 -3.52 9.93 -6.76
CA ALA A 93 -2.13 10.24 -6.44
C ALA A 93 -1.90 11.76 -6.42
N SER A 94 -2.35 12.51 -7.43
CA SER A 94 -2.15 13.97 -7.45
C SER A 94 -2.85 14.68 -6.29
N ALA A 95 -4.02 14.21 -5.85
CA ALA A 95 -4.77 14.82 -4.76
C ALA A 95 -4.25 14.44 -3.36
N LYS A 96 -3.69 13.24 -3.19
CA LYS A 96 -3.37 12.68 -1.86
C LYS A 96 -1.90 12.44 -1.59
N LEU A 97 -1.05 12.32 -2.60
CA LEU A 97 0.37 11.95 -2.42
C LEU A 97 1.10 12.91 -1.47
N SER A 98 0.91 14.22 -1.63
CA SER A 98 1.54 15.23 -0.76
C SER A 98 1.13 15.11 0.71
N SER A 99 -0.08 14.63 0.98
CA SER A 99 -0.57 14.37 2.34
C SER A 99 -0.10 13.02 2.89
N ILE A 100 0.07 12.01 2.02
CA ILE A 100 0.41 10.64 2.44
C ILE A 100 1.92 10.51 2.65
N ALA A 101 2.71 11.01 1.70
CA ALA A 101 4.15 10.84 1.66
C ALA A 101 4.79 12.04 0.93
N PRO A 102 4.97 13.18 1.63
CA PRO A 102 5.43 14.44 1.03
C PRO A 102 6.87 14.39 0.47
N ASN A 103 7.70 13.45 0.93
CA ASN A 103 9.13 13.35 0.58
C ASN A 103 9.47 12.18 -0.34
N VAL A 104 8.47 11.63 -1.06
CA VAL A 104 8.68 10.52 -1.99
C VAL A 104 9.67 10.93 -3.08
N GLN A 105 10.72 10.13 -3.23
CA GLN A 105 11.77 10.28 -4.24
C GLN A 105 11.51 9.37 -5.45
N THR A 106 10.84 8.23 -5.22
CA THR A 106 10.50 7.28 -6.27
C THR A 106 9.06 6.83 -6.10
N LEU A 107 8.24 7.10 -7.13
CA LEU A 107 6.83 6.75 -7.16
C LEU A 107 6.56 5.79 -8.33
N PHE A 108 5.95 4.65 -8.03
CA PHE A 108 5.44 3.72 -9.02
C PHE A 108 3.92 3.67 -8.96
N LEU A 109 3.25 3.94 -10.08
CA LEU A 109 1.79 3.86 -10.20
C LEU A 109 1.46 2.83 -11.28
N THR A 110 0.77 1.77 -10.90
CA THR A 110 0.39 0.69 -11.82
C THR A 110 -1.12 0.51 -11.82
N HIS A 111 -1.72 0.54 -13.00
CA HIS A 111 -3.16 0.30 -13.17
C HIS A 111 -3.38 -1.01 -13.93
N PHE A 112 -3.92 -2.03 -13.25
CA PHE A 112 -3.96 -3.40 -13.77
C PHE A 112 -5.01 -3.61 -14.89
N MET A 113 -6.02 -2.73 -14.99
CA MET A 113 -7.06 -2.83 -16.05
C MET A 113 -6.52 -2.70 -17.48
N ARG A 114 -5.38 -2.03 -17.68
CA ARG A 114 -4.82 -1.88 -19.04
C ARG A 114 -4.25 -3.19 -19.60
N LEU A 115 -3.87 -4.14 -18.75
CA LEU A 115 -3.39 -5.45 -19.19
C LEU A 115 -4.54 -6.45 -19.38
N VAL A 116 -5.53 -6.47 -18.48
CA VAL A 116 -6.68 -7.40 -18.60
C VAL A 116 -7.50 -7.12 -19.86
N LEU A 117 -7.73 -5.85 -20.21
CA LEU A 117 -8.38 -5.51 -21.48
C LEU A 117 -7.49 -5.91 -22.68
N ALA A 118 -6.18 -5.68 -22.64
CA ALA A 118 -5.29 -6.12 -23.72
C ALA A 118 -5.30 -7.65 -23.90
N PHE A 119 -5.33 -8.42 -22.80
CA PHE A 119 -5.48 -9.88 -22.82
C PHE A 119 -6.87 -10.33 -23.25
N MET A 120 -7.94 -9.63 -22.87
CA MET A 120 -9.29 -9.97 -23.32
C MET A 120 -9.49 -9.64 -24.80
N TYR A 121 -9.01 -8.48 -25.28
CA TYR A 121 -9.10 -8.09 -26.69
C TYR A 121 -8.20 -8.92 -27.61
N SER A 122 -7.05 -9.39 -27.13
CA SER A 122 -6.21 -10.34 -27.89
C SER A 122 -6.82 -11.75 -27.96
N ASN A 123 -7.58 -12.17 -26.95
CA ASN A 123 -8.31 -13.44 -26.98
C ASN A 123 -9.68 -13.38 -27.67
N SER A 124 -10.27 -12.19 -27.86
CA SER A 124 -11.54 -12.03 -28.61
C SER A 124 -11.36 -11.87 -30.13
N LEU A 125 -10.12 -11.88 -30.63
CA LEU A 125 -9.80 -11.93 -32.07
C LEU A 125 -9.54 -13.35 -32.58
N ILE A 126 -9.76 -14.37 -31.74
CA ILE A 126 -9.69 -15.79 -32.09
C ILE A 126 -11.05 -16.43 -31.81
N CYS A 127 -12.05 -16.10 -32.63
CA CYS A 127 -13.24 -16.89 -32.90
C CYS A 127 -13.73 -16.53 -34.31
#